data_AF-A0A7R9KSS1-F1
#
_entry.id   AF-A0A7R9KSS1-F1
#
_cell.length_a   1.000
_cell.length_b   1.000
_cell.length_c   1.000
_cell.angle_alpha   90.00
_cell.angle_beta   90.00
_cell.angle_gamma   90.00
#
_symmetry.space_group_name_H-M   'P 1'
#
loop_
_entity.id
_entity.type
_entity.pdbx_description
1 polymer ?
#
loop_
_entity_poly.entity_id
_entity_poly.type
_entity_poly.pdbx_seq_one_letter_code
_entity_poly.pdbx_strand_id
1 'polypeptide(L)'
;MDLLFIFNALLTIYSLLLRPITGDELVLSDKPLNDETPQHLAAIADNYLTALLNAHHLTADDNPIDDQNTRSKRSPQTYGQNGDSFTDNGVHRLRSIVPLMTTCEASVDFTTIPFNGQTYGICVSRSMGQKSAKVSVGAFTNNGWQRDLVSWSVIDPQKVVAFVDEDKDSKDPNLYVLVADSAGSDGTNLYVINKYNKMITKEQLTINSKWPTAIAVWWSRSDTSYHLAIANSNAKDSTQSFKSNTSVYHWKQTYFDRYSEMTTYYVKDICPFNIHSNEFIAVANYKAGPNQMAVESELIDTQK
;
A
#
# COMPACT_ATOMS: atom_id res chain seq x y z
N MET A 1 -1.00 2.44 14.81
CA MET A 1 -1.26 1.32 13.86
C MET A 1 -2.30 1.87 12.88
N ASP A 2 -1.89 2.20 11.66
CA ASP A 2 -2.68 3.07 10.79
C ASP A 2 -3.84 2.32 10.12
N LEU A 3 -5.08 2.70 10.46
CA LEU A 3 -6.31 2.24 9.81
C LEU A 3 -6.31 2.45 8.28
N LEU A 4 -5.49 3.37 7.78
CA LEU A 4 -5.32 3.63 6.35
C LEU A 4 -4.61 2.48 5.61
N PHE A 5 -3.73 1.75 6.30
CA PHE A 5 -3.02 0.58 5.76
C PHE A 5 -3.97 -0.63 5.62
N ILE A 6 -4.87 -0.80 6.59
CA ILE A 6 -5.93 -1.81 6.56
C ILE A 6 -6.90 -1.52 5.41
N PHE A 7 -7.21 -0.25 5.12
CA PHE A 7 -8.14 0.11 4.04
C PHE A 7 -7.60 -0.21 2.64
N ASN A 8 -6.32 0.07 2.36
CA ASN A 8 -5.72 -0.28 1.07
C ASN A 8 -5.50 -1.78 0.90
N ALA A 9 -5.07 -2.49 1.96
CA ALA A 9 -4.98 -3.95 1.93
C ALA A 9 -6.36 -4.59 1.74
N LEU A 10 -7.40 -4.11 2.44
CA LEU A 10 -8.77 -4.60 2.29
C LEU A 10 -9.35 -4.27 0.92
N LEU A 11 -9.12 -3.10 0.32
CA LEU A 11 -9.66 -2.78 -1.00
C LEU A 11 -9.08 -3.69 -2.10
N THR A 12 -7.78 -3.99 -2.02
CA THR A 12 -7.11 -4.92 -2.94
C THR A 12 -7.58 -6.36 -2.70
N ILE A 13 -7.75 -6.78 -1.44
CA ILE A 13 -8.27 -8.12 -1.08
C ILE A 13 -9.75 -8.28 -1.47
N TYR A 14 -10.59 -7.24 -1.31
CA TYR A 14 -12.02 -7.27 -1.67
C TYR A 14 -12.24 -7.36 -3.18
N SER A 15 -11.28 -6.88 -3.99
CA SER A 15 -11.31 -7.04 -5.44
C SER A 15 -10.89 -8.44 -5.92
N LEU A 16 -10.22 -9.23 -5.06
CA LEU A 16 -9.66 -10.55 -5.39
C LEU A 16 -10.44 -11.74 -4.78
N LEU A 17 -11.28 -11.52 -3.77
CA LEU A 17 -12.05 -12.58 -3.09
C LEU A 17 -13.56 -12.42 -3.27
N LEU A 18 -14.07 -12.84 -4.43
CA LEU A 18 -15.47 -13.22 -4.59
C LEU A 18 -15.59 -14.72 -4.84
N ARG A 19 -15.46 -15.53 -3.78
CA ARG A 19 -16.24 -16.78 -3.56
C ARG A 19 -16.31 -17.11 -2.06
N PRO A 20 -17.41 -17.70 -1.58
CA PRO A 20 -17.61 -17.99 -0.17
C PRO A 20 -16.80 -19.22 0.22
N ILE A 21 -16.00 -19.13 1.29
CA ILE A 21 -15.46 -20.28 1.99
C ILE A 21 -16.26 -20.42 3.29
N THR A 22 -16.89 -21.58 3.43
CA THR A 22 -17.64 -22.05 4.59
C THR A 22 -16.70 -22.55 5.68
N GLY A 23 -16.96 -22.14 6.92
CA GLY A 23 -16.73 -22.88 8.18
C GLY A 23 -15.30 -23.32 8.52
N ASP A 24 -14.69 -22.73 9.55
CA ASP A 24 -14.61 -23.34 10.88
C ASP A 24 -13.90 -22.40 11.89
N GLU A 25 -14.38 -22.42 13.13
CA GLU A 25 -13.92 -21.61 14.27
C GLU A 25 -12.50 -21.99 14.73
N LEU A 26 -11.71 -20.97 15.09
CA LEU A 26 -10.45 -21.12 15.83
C LEU A 26 -10.53 -20.27 17.12
N VAL A 27 -10.54 -20.95 18.25
CA VAL A 27 -10.52 -20.37 19.60
C VAL A 27 -9.10 -19.97 19.98
N LEU A 28 -8.88 -18.70 20.37
CA LEU A 28 -7.61 -18.20 20.87
C LEU A 28 -7.62 -18.10 22.41
N SER A 29 -6.48 -18.45 23.01
CA SER A 29 -6.21 -18.51 24.45
C SER A 29 -5.57 -17.22 24.94
N ASP A 30 -6.13 -16.63 26.00
CA ASP A 30 -5.62 -15.45 26.68
C ASP A 30 -4.41 -15.73 27.58
N LYS A 31 -3.29 -15.04 27.35
CA LYS A 31 -2.35 -14.64 28.41
C LYS A 31 -1.75 -13.27 28.10
N PRO A 32 -1.63 -12.37 29.10
CA PRO A 32 -1.14 -11.01 28.88
C PRO A 32 0.39 -10.96 28.95
N LEU A 33 0.99 -10.16 28.07
CA LEU A 33 2.37 -9.68 28.21
C LEU A 33 2.34 -8.20 28.59
N ASN A 34 2.91 -7.90 29.76
CA ASN A 34 3.25 -6.55 30.18
C ASN A 34 4.53 -6.12 29.45
N ASP A 35 4.52 -4.94 28.82
CA ASP A 35 5.64 -4.00 28.96
C ASP A 35 5.23 -2.58 28.53
N GLU A 36 5.62 -1.61 29.36
CA GLU A 36 5.23 -0.21 29.30
C GLU A 36 6.05 0.55 28.24
N THR A 37 5.49 0.64 27.05
CA THR A 37 5.89 1.55 25.96
C THR A 37 4.77 1.80 24.93
N PRO A 38 3.69 0.98 24.81
CA PRO A 38 2.58 1.25 23.90
C PRO A 38 1.65 2.41 24.30
N GLN A 39 1.67 2.86 25.56
CA GLN A 39 0.64 3.79 26.08
C GLN A 39 0.64 5.15 25.37
N HIS A 40 1.81 5.64 24.92
CA HIS A 40 1.92 6.95 24.27
C HIS A 40 1.48 6.92 22.79
N LEU A 41 1.61 5.78 22.11
CA LEU A 41 1.15 5.58 20.73
C LEU A 41 -0.33 5.18 20.67
N ALA A 42 -0.82 4.43 21.66
CA ALA A 42 -2.23 4.14 21.84
C ALA A 42 -3.03 5.43 22.10
N ALA A 43 -2.52 6.34 22.95
CA ALA A 43 -3.16 7.63 23.20
C ALA A 43 -3.24 8.53 21.95
N ILE A 44 -2.25 8.47 21.05
CA ILE A 44 -2.28 9.24 19.79
C ILE A 44 -3.29 8.63 18.81
N ALA A 45 -3.34 7.30 18.71
CA ALA A 45 -4.31 6.60 17.86
C ALA A 45 -5.76 6.80 18.36
N ASP A 46 -5.98 6.72 19.67
CA ASP A 46 -7.28 6.98 20.30
C ASP A 46 -7.73 8.43 20.12
N ASN A 47 -6.80 9.39 20.21
CA ASN A 47 -7.12 10.80 19.96
C ASN A 47 -7.52 11.05 18.50
N TYR A 48 -6.84 10.41 17.54
CA TYR A 48 -7.20 10.53 16.11
C TYR A 48 -8.53 9.83 15.80
N LEU A 49 -8.76 8.65 16.34
CA LEU A 49 -10.01 7.91 16.16
C LEU A 49 -11.18 8.66 16.81
N THR A 50 -10.99 9.20 18.02
CA THR A 50 -12.00 10.01 18.72
C THR A 50 -12.27 11.31 17.99
N ALA A 51 -11.25 11.98 17.43
CA ALA A 51 -11.44 13.17 16.61
C ALA A 51 -12.22 12.87 15.31
N LEU A 52 -11.93 11.73 14.66
CA LEU A 52 -12.67 11.25 13.49
C LEU A 52 -14.13 10.92 13.83
N LEU A 53 -14.38 10.20 14.93
CA LEU A 53 -15.71 9.84 15.39
C LEU A 53 -16.54 11.08 15.76
N ASN A 54 -15.93 12.04 16.48
CA ASN A 54 -16.58 13.29 16.86
C ASN A 54 -16.87 14.20 15.65
N ALA A 55 -15.94 14.30 14.69
CA ALA A 55 -16.15 15.07 13.47
C ALA A 55 -17.30 14.53 12.60
N HIS A 56 -17.68 13.27 12.80
CA HIS A 56 -18.76 12.61 12.07
C HIS A 56 -20.00 12.33 12.92
N HIS A 57 -20.09 12.89 14.14
CA HIS A 57 -21.20 12.67 15.08
C HIS A 57 -21.48 11.19 15.36
N LEU A 58 -20.44 10.36 15.39
CA LEU A 58 -20.54 8.94 15.71
C LEU A 58 -20.23 8.77 17.20
N THR A 59 -21.23 8.85 18.07
CA THR A 59 -21.09 8.48 19.48
C THR A 59 -21.25 6.96 19.63
N ALA A 60 -20.42 6.34 20.47
CA ALA A 60 -20.69 4.99 20.94
C ALA A 60 -21.89 5.06 21.88
N ASP A 61 -23.07 4.63 21.43
CA ASP A 61 -24.24 4.51 22.27
C ASP A 61 -24.13 3.23 23.13
N ASP A 62 -23.78 3.40 24.40
CA ASP A 62 -23.73 2.35 25.43
C ASP A 62 -25.13 2.01 25.98
N ASN A 63 -26.09 1.71 25.10
CA ASN A 63 -27.39 1.21 25.55
C ASN A 63 -27.51 -0.30 25.30
N PRO A 64 -27.64 -1.13 26.34
CA PRO A 64 -27.90 -2.56 26.18
C PRO A 64 -29.32 -2.74 25.63
N ILE A 65 -29.44 -3.34 24.44
CA ILE A 65 -30.71 -3.66 23.81
C ILE A 65 -31.26 -4.96 24.41
N ASP A 66 -32.42 -4.85 25.06
CA ASP A 66 -33.24 -5.93 25.59
C ASP A 66 -34.01 -6.61 24.44
N ASP A 67 -33.78 -7.90 24.25
CA ASP A 67 -34.21 -8.65 23.07
C ASP A 67 -35.49 -9.45 23.38
N GLN A 68 -36.66 -8.89 23.02
CA GLN A 68 -37.95 -9.57 23.09
C GLN A 68 -38.75 -9.36 21.80
N ASN A 69 -38.82 -10.43 21.00
CA ASN A 69 -39.95 -10.89 20.19
C ASN A 69 -40.82 -9.85 19.43
N THR A 70 -40.85 -9.94 18.10
CA THR A 70 -42.09 -10.23 17.35
C THR A 70 -41.85 -10.48 15.86
N ARG A 71 -42.35 -11.62 15.35
CA ARG A 71 -42.53 -11.90 13.93
C ARG A 71 -43.71 -11.09 13.39
N SER A 72 -43.49 -10.24 12.39
CA SER A 72 -44.57 -9.63 11.59
C SER A 72 -44.26 -9.65 10.08
N LYS A 73 -45.34 -9.75 9.31
CA LYS A 73 -45.44 -10.07 7.88
C LYS A 73 -44.90 -8.94 7.00
N ARG A 74 -44.15 -9.29 5.94
CA ARG A 74 -43.67 -8.37 4.90
C ARG A 74 -44.84 -7.82 4.07
N SER A 75 -45.04 -6.51 4.14
CA SER A 75 -45.70 -5.69 3.13
C SER A 75 -44.62 -4.88 2.39
N PRO A 76 -44.79 -4.53 1.10
CA PRO A 76 -43.77 -3.79 0.36
C PRO A 76 -43.69 -2.34 0.87
N GLN A 77 -42.57 -1.97 1.49
CA GLN A 77 -42.35 -0.60 1.94
C GLN A 77 -41.85 0.28 0.79
N THR A 78 -42.61 1.35 0.57
CA THR A 78 -42.25 2.59 -0.10
C THR A 78 -41.00 3.23 0.54
N TYR A 79 -40.04 3.62 -0.30
CA TYR A 79 -38.82 4.34 0.07
C TYR A 79 -39.15 5.67 0.76
N GLY A 80 -38.98 5.74 2.08
CA GLY A 80 -39.12 6.96 2.88
C GLY A 80 -37.79 7.68 3.04
N GLN A 81 -37.77 8.99 2.79
CA GLN A 81 -36.63 9.90 2.99
C GLN A 81 -36.42 10.32 4.46
N ASN A 82 -36.51 9.38 5.40
CA ASN A 82 -36.24 9.71 6.82
C ASN A 82 -34.89 9.12 7.22
N GLY A 83 -34.05 10.00 7.78
CA GLY A 83 -32.66 9.76 8.16
C GLY A 83 -32.47 8.86 9.38
N ASP A 84 -33.18 7.72 9.42
CA ASP A 84 -32.95 6.70 10.43
C ASP A 84 -31.68 5.91 10.08
N SER A 85 -30.76 5.82 11.04
CA SER A 85 -29.52 5.09 10.89
C SER A 85 -29.78 3.60 10.74
N PHE A 86 -29.60 3.08 9.54
CA PHE A 86 -29.54 1.65 9.30
C PHE A 86 -28.27 1.06 9.93
N THR A 87 -28.33 0.70 11.21
CA THR A 87 -27.43 -0.27 11.84
C THR A 87 -27.97 -1.67 11.55
N ASP A 88 -27.79 -2.11 10.31
CA ASP A 88 -28.13 -3.48 9.91
C ASP A 88 -27.07 -4.41 10.52
N ASN A 89 -27.38 -4.99 11.69
CA ASN A 89 -26.60 -6.00 12.41
C ASN A 89 -25.14 -5.62 12.79
N GLY A 90 -24.89 -4.38 13.22
CA GLY A 90 -23.55 -3.95 13.65
C GLY A 90 -22.53 -3.82 12.51
N VAL A 91 -22.96 -3.93 11.25
CA VAL A 91 -22.10 -3.70 10.09
C VAL A 91 -22.07 -2.21 9.79
N HIS A 92 -20.97 -1.55 10.16
CA HIS A 92 -20.71 -0.19 9.72
C HIS A 92 -20.43 -0.18 8.21
N ARG A 93 -21.35 0.39 7.44
CA ARG A 93 -21.18 0.56 5.99
C ARG A 93 -20.62 1.94 5.70
N LEU A 94 -19.56 2.00 4.90
CA LEU A 94 -19.02 3.24 4.36
C LEU A 94 -20.10 3.96 3.55
N ARG A 95 -20.60 5.11 4.05
CA ARG A 95 -21.74 5.81 3.44
C ARG A 95 -21.36 6.65 2.23
N SER A 96 -20.24 7.35 2.30
CA SER A 96 -19.79 8.24 1.24
C SER A 96 -18.30 8.46 1.30
N ILE A 97 -17.65 8.50 0.13
CA ILE A 97 -16.30 9.02 -0.06
C ILE A 97 -16.46 10.33 -0.82
N VAL A 98 -16.05 11.44 -0.21
CA VAL A 98 -16.07 12.76 -0.86
C VAL A 98 -14.63 13.07 -1.29
N PRO A 99 -14.35 13.19 -2.60
CA PRO A 99 -13.02 13.58 -3.06
C PRO A 99 -12.69 14.99 -2.55
N LEU A 100 -11.62 15.12 -1.75
CA LEU A 100 -11.20 16.41 -1.19
C LEU A 100 -10.42 17.24 -2.21
N MET A 101 -9.55 16.60 -2.98
CA MET A 101 -8.69 17.26 -3.97
C MET A 101 -8.12 16.27 -4.97
N THR A 102 -7.74 16.79 -6.13
CA THR A 102 -6.94 16.05 -7.11
C THR A 102 -5.46 16.27 -6.79
N THR A 103 -4.70 15.19 -6.58
CA THR A 103 -3.26 15.25 -6.27
C THR A 103 -2.42 15.13 -7.52
N CYS A 104 -2.63 14.06 -8.29
CA CYS A 104 -1.86 13.76 -9.49
C CYS A 104 -2.58 14.20 -10.77
N GLU A 105 -1.84 14.36 -11.87
CA GLU A 105 -2.41 14.18 -13.22
C GLU A 105 -2.81 12.71 -13.42
N ALA A 106 -3.24 12.29 -14.62
CA ALA A 106 -3.57 10.88 -14.90
C ALA A 106 -2.38 9.94 -14.56
N SER A 107 -2.39 9.42 -13.33
CA SER A 107 -1.29 8.69 -12.72
C SER A 107 -1.47 7.19 -12.93
N VAL A 108 -0.36 6.51 -13.17
CA VAL A 108 -0.30 5.04 -13.14
C VAL A 108 -0.37 4.55 -11.70
N ASP A 109 0.30 5.28 -10.82
CA ASP A 109 0.46 4.91 -9.43
C ASP A 109 0.72 6.14 -8.55
N PHE A 110 0.45 5.99 -7.27
CA PHE A 110 0.60 7.04 -6.28
C PHE A 110 0.99 6.43 -4.94
N THR A 111 1.95 7.03 -4.27
CA THR A 111 2.31 6.67 -2.89
C THR A 111 2.45 7.90 -2.02
N THR A 112 2.29 7.72 -0.71
CA THR A 112 2.48 8.77 0.29
C THR A 112 3.51 8.33 1.31
N ILE A 113 4.33 9.26 1.76
CA ILE A 113 5.35 9.00 2.76
C ILE A 113 5.42 10.16 3.76
N PRO A 114 5.28 9.92 5.07
CA PRO A 114 5.62 10.92 6.08
C PRO A 114 7.13 11.12 6.09
N PHE A 115 7.58 12.36 6.03
CA PHE A 115 8.98 12.71 6.05
C PHE A 115 9.16 14.08 6.71
N ASN A 116 9.94 14.15 7.79
CA ASN A 116 10.25 15.40 8.48
C ASN A 116 8.99 16.21 8.90
N GLY A 117 8.01 15.53 9.50
CA GLY A 117 6.76 16.15 9.97
C GLY A 117 5.79 16.59 8.86
N GLN A 118 6.07 16.23 7.62
CA GLN A 118 5.29 16.59 6.44
C GLN A 118 4.94 15.32 5.66
N THR A 119 3.70 15.15 5.24
CA THR A 119 3.34 14.07 4.31
C THR A 119 3.65 14.51 2.89
N TYR A 120 4.44 13.71 2.19
CA TYR A 120 4.72 13.88 0.77
C TYR A 120 3.86 12.90 -0.04
N GLY A 121 3.42 13.35 -1.20
CA GLY A 121 2.81 12.50 -2.21
C GLY A 121 3.76 12.35 -3.38
N ILE A 122 3.79 11.15 -3.97
CA ILE A 122 4.64 10.85 -5.11
C ILE A 122 3.75 10.23 -6.16
N CYS A 123 3.57 10.96 -7.26
CA CYS A 123 2.76 10.55 -8.39
C CYS A 123 3.67 10.11 -9.52
N VAL A 124 3.30 9.03 -10.20
CA VAL A 124 3.92 8.68 -11.48
C VAL A 124 2.88 8.65 -12.60
N SER A 125 3.13 9.39 -13.68
CA SER A 125 2.19 9.54 -14.80
C SER A 125 2.58 8.66 -15.99
N ARG A 126 1.58 8.30 -16.80
CA ARG A 126 1.80 7.65 -18.10
C ARG A 126 2.14 8.71 -19.16
N SER A 127 2.80 8.26 -20.22
CA SER A 127 2.95 9.06 -21.43
C SER A 127 1.59 9.21 -22.11
N MET A 128 1.21 10.44 -22.47
CA MET A 128 -0.06 10.75 -23.14
C MET A 128 0.17 11.67 -24.33
N GLY A 129 0.13 11.11 -25.54
CA GLY A 129 0.38 11.84 -26.76
C GLY A 129 1.82 12.38 -26.80
N GLN A 130 1.97 13.71 -26.75
CA GLN A 130 3.29 14.37 -26.71
C GLN A 130 3.84 14.58 -25.28
N LYS A 131 3.05 14.32 -24.24
CA LYS A 131 3.52 14.46 -22.85
C LYS A 131 4.27 13.20 -22.43
N SER A 132 5.55 13.35 -22.13
CA SER A 132 6.36 12.29 -21.52
C SER A 132 5.80 11.87 -20.16
N ALA A 133 5.99 10.60 -19.81
CA ALA A 133 5.76 10.12 -18.46
C ALA A 133 6.68 10.84 -17.47
N LYS A 134 6.18 11.19 -16.29
CA LYS A 134 6.95 11.87 -15.24
C LYS A 134 6.69 11.28 -13.87
N VAL A 135 7.66 11.39 -13.00
CA VAL A 135 7.47 11.30 -11.55
C VAL A 135 7.40 12.72 -11.01
N SER A 136 6.47 12.96 -10.11
CA SER A 136 6.27 14.26 -9.46
C SER A 136 6.08 14.06 -7.98
N VAL A 137 6.79 14.86 -7.19
CA VAL A 137 6.74 14.86 -5.73
C VAL A 137 6.10 16.17 -5.28
N GLY A 138 5.14 16.08 -4.38
CA GLY A 138 4.50 17.23 -3.75
C GLY A 138 4.33 17.02 -2.25
N ALA A 139 3.82 18.03 -1.55
CA ALA A 139 3.59 17.98 -0.11
C ALA A 139 2.16 18.38 0.28
N PHE A 140 1.60 17.71 1.29
CA PHE A 140 0.30 18.02 1.86
C PHE A 140 0.39 19.08 2.97
N THR A 141 0.26 20.35 2.60
CA THR A 141 0.33 21.45 3.57
C THR A 141 -1.05 21.72 4.20
N ASN A 142 -1.09 22.58 5.23
CA ASN A 142 -2.35 23.11 5.78
C ASN A 142 -3.20 23.84 4.72
N ASN A 143 -2.58 24.34 3.65
CA ASN A 143 -3.25 25.01 2.53
C ASN A 143 -3.59 24.03 1.39
N GLY A 144 -3.48 22.72 1.64
CA GLY A 144 -3.72 21.66 0.67
C GLY A 144 -2.45 21.18 -0.03
N TRP A 145 -2.64 20.56 -1.19
CA TRP A 145 -1.59 19.87 -1.94
C TRP A 145 -0.70 20.84 -2.75
N GLN A 146 0.55 20.97 -2.34
CA GLN A 146 1.59 21.70 -3.08
C GLN A 146 2.23 20.76 -4.11
N ARG A 147 1.87 20.97 -5.39
CA ARG A 147 2.33 20.17 -6.53
C ARG A 147 3.79 20.43 -6.92
N ASP A 148 4.38 19.43 -7.58
CA ASP A 148 5.61 19.52 -8.35
C ASP A 148 6.77 20.23 -7.64
N LEU A 149 6.97 19.92 -6.35
CA LEU A 149 8.16 20.37 -5.62
C LEU A 149 9.44 19.93 -6.34
N VAL A 150 9.38 18.73 -6.90
CA VAL A 150 10.45 18.04 -7.62
C VAL A 150 9.80 17.14 -8.67
N SER A 151 10.34 17.10 -9.89
CA SER A 151 9.83 16.20 -10.95
C SER A 151 10.92 15.80 -11.94
N TRP A 152 10.79 14.61 -12.52
CA TRP A 152 11.70 14.12 -13.55
C TRP A 152 10.98 13.20 -14.54
N SER A 153 11.55 13.05 -15.74
CA SER A 153 11.01 12.21 -16.79
C SER A 153 11.35 10.74 -16.57
N VAL A 154 10.41 9.87 -16.93
CA VAL A 154 10.55 8.41 -17.01
C VAL A 154 9.95 7.92 -18.34
N ILE A 155 10.17 6.67 -18.71
CA ILE A 155 9.79 6.18 -20.05
C ILE A 155 8.43 5.46 -20.00
N ASP A 156 8.34 4.36 -19.25
CA ASP A 156 7.15 3.52 -19.14
C ASP A 156 6.94 3.04 -17.70
N PRO A 157 6.62 3.97 -16.78
CA PRO A 157 6.48 3.64 -15.37
C PRO A 157 5.28 2.73 -15.10
N GLN A 158 5.48 1.72 -14.26
CA GLN A 158 4.45 0.79 -13.82
C GLN A 158 4.00 1.07 -12.38
N LYS A 159 4.94 1.36 -11.48
CA LYS A 159 4.70 1.54 -10.04
C LYS A 159 5.74 2.46 -9.40
N VAL A 160 5.39 3.07 -8.29
CA VAL A 160 6.29 3.89 -7.47
C VAL A 160 6.13 3.58 -5.99
N VAL A 161 7.25 3.40 -5.29
CA VAL A 161 7.29 3.28 -3.84
C VAL A 161 8.34 4.20 -3.27
N ALA A 162 8.22 4.53 -1.98
CA ALA A 162 9.15 5.41 -1.32
C ALA A 162 9.36 5.00 0.13
N PHE A 163 10.52 5.34 0.66
CA PHE A 163 10.87 5.12 2.06
C PHE A 163 11.83 6.21 2.54
N VAL A 164 11.97 6.34 3.85
CA VAL A 164 12.88 7.28 4.48
C VAL A 164 13.90 6.48 5.26
N ASP A 165 15.17 6.58 4.89
CA ASP A 165 16.23 6.03 5.72
C ASP A 165 16.61 7.06 6.79
N GLU A 166 16.10 6.82 7.99
CA GLU A 166 16.54 7.50 9.20
C GLU A 166 17.73 6.74 9.76
N ASP A 167 18.86 6.81 9.06
CA ASP A 167 20.12 6.35 9.62
C ASP A 167 20.28 7.08 10.97
N LYS A 168 20.34 6.31 12.06
CA LYS A 168 20.26 6.83 13.44
C LYS A 168 21.38 7.83 13.72
N ASP A 169 22.47 7.73 12.96
CA ASP A 169 23.64 8.60 13.07
C ASP A 169 23.63 9.75 12.05
N SER A 170 22.77 9.69 11.02
CA SER A 170 22.60 10.79 10.07
C SER A 170 21.67 11.85 10.64
N LYS A 171 22.18 13.07 10.78
CA LYS A 171 21.36 14.25 11.12
C LYS A 171 20.37 14.62 10.02
N ASP A 172 20.53 14.04 8.84
CA ASP A 172 19.85 14.42 7.61
C ASP A 172 19.25 13.19 6.95
N PRO A 173 17.98 12.85 7.25
CA PRO A 173 17.33 11.70 6.62
C PRO A 173 17.10 12.01 5.14
N ASN A 174 17.26 10.98 4.31
CA ASN A 174 17.03 11.07 2.87
C ASN A 174 15.69 10.43 2.51
N LEU A 175 14.96 11.07 1.59
CA LEU A 175 13.79 10.46 0.97
C LEU A 175 14.23 9.66 -0.25
N TYR A 176 14.00 8.36 -0.22
CA TYR A 176 14.28 7.45 -1.31
C TYR A 176 13.00 7.17 -2.10
N VAL A 177 13.08 7.29 -3.42
CA VAL A 177 11.97 7.00 -4.34
C VAL A 177 12.42 5.93 -5.32
N LEU A 178 11.72 4.81 -5.34
CA LEU A 178 11.93 3.70 -6.26
C LEU A 178 10.85 3.71 -7.33
N VAL A 179 11.27 3.70 -8.59
CA VAL A 179 10.35 3.73 -9.74
C VAL A 179 10.59 2.52 -10.61
N ALA A 180 9.56 1.68 -10.73
CA ALA A 180 9.55 0.56 -11.66
C ALA A 180 9.24 1.09 -13.07
N ASP A 181 10.25 1.23 -13.93
CA ASP A 181 10.12 1.71 -15.32
C ASP A 181 10.38 0.57 -16.32
N SER A 182 9.33 0.04 -16.95
CA SER A 182 9.42 -1.12 -17.83
C SER A 182 10.05 -0.87 -19.20
N ALA A 183 10.40 0.38 -19.52
CA ALA A 183 11.15 0.72 -20.72
C ALA A 183 12.50 1.38 -20.43
N GLY A 184 12.80 1.68 -19.16
CA GLY A 184 14.11 2.14 -18.72
C GLY A 184 15.20 1.08 -18.94
N SER A 185 16.44 1.51 -19.21
CA SER A 185 17.60 0.62 -19.36
C SER A 185 17.84 -0.25 -18.12
N ASP A 186 17.61 0.34 -16.95
CA ASP A 186 17.91 -0.27 -15.65
C ASP A 186 16.65 -0.93 -15.05
N GLY A 187 15.48 -0.69 -15.65
CA GLY A 187 14.20 -1.12 -15.13
C GLY A 187 13.75 -0.32 -13.91
N THR A 188 14.11 -0.79 -12.72
CA THR A 188 13.83 -0.08 -11.46
C THR A 188 14.95 0.89 -11.14
N ASN A 189 14.58 2.15 -10.90
CA ASN A 189 15.53 3.22 -10.59
C ASN A 189 15.32 3.72 -9.17
N LEU A 190 16.43 3.95 -8.45
CA LEU A 190 16.44 4.57 -7.13
C LEU A 190 16.84 6.05 -7.24
N TYR A 191 16.01 6.92 -6.68
CA TYR A 191 16.24 8.36 -6.62
C TYR A 191 16.32 8.80 -5.16
N VAL A 192 17.30 9.64 -4.85
CA VAL A 192 17.47 10.27 -3.54
C VAL A 192 17.07 11.73 -3.66
N ILE A 193 16.16 12.15 -2.79
CA ILE A 193 15.73 13.53 -2.68
C ILE A 193 16.28 14.09 -1.38
N ASN A 194 17.26 14.98 -1.50
CA ASN A 194 17.83 15.65 -0.35
C ASN A 194 16.88 16.74 0.16
N LYS A 195 16.64 16.73 1.48
CA LYS A 195 15.71 17.64 2.17
C LYS A 195 15.99 19.12 1.94
N TYR A 196 17.26 19.54 1.92
CA TYR A 196 17.63 20.96 2.02
C TYR A 196 17.65 21.67 0.69
N ASN A 197 18.21 21.02 -0.32
CA ASN A 197 18.39 21.62 -1.64
C ASN A 197 17.38 21.11 -2.68
N LYS A 198 16.52 20.14 -2.31
CA LYS A 198 15.55 19.49 -3.20
C LYS A 198 16.20 18.91 -4.47
N MET A 199 17.51 18.66 -4.42
CA MET A 199 18.21 18.03 -5.54
C MET A 199 17.83 16.56 -5.60
N ILE A 200 17.60 16.10 -6.82
CA ILE A 200 17.41 14.69 -7.13
C ILE A 200 18.76 14.15 -7.57
N THR A 201 19.26 13.16 -6.86
CA THR A 201 20.35 12.33 -7.37
C THR A 201 19.74 10.99 -7.76
N LYS A 202 19.86 10.61 -9.03
CA LYS A 202 19.65 9.22 -9.43
C LYS A 202 20.86 8.45 -8.92
N GLU A 203 20.63 7.56 -7.96
CA GLU A 203 21.70 6.69 -7.50
C GLU A 203 21.99 5.66 -8.60
N GLN A 204 23.26 5.50 -8.94
CA GLN A 204 23.70 4.41 -9.82
C GLN A 204 23.74 3.13 -9.02
N LEU A 205 22.56 2.68 -8.61
CA LEU A 205 22.39 1.40 -7.96
C LEU A 205 21.81 0.42 -8.96
N THR A 206 22.57 -0.60 -9.32
CA THR A 206 22.12 -1.61 -10.27
C THR A 206 21.15 -2.57 -9.58
N ILE A 207 19.89 -2.15 -9.43
CA ILE A 207 18.79 -3.07 -9.15
C ILE A 207 18.44 -3.72 -10.48
N ASN A 208 19.10 -4.83 -10.81
CA ASN A 208 18.82 -5.54 -12.05
C ASN A 208 17.37 -6.05 -12.04
N SER A 209 16.51 -5.34 -12.77
CA SER A 209 15.08 -5.60 -12.82
C SER A 209 14.60 -5.37 -14.24
N LYS A 210 14.87 -6.33 -15.12
CA LYS A 210 14.46 -6.19 -16.52
C LYS A 210 12.93 -6.19 -16.61
N TRP A 211 12.36 -5.05 -17.03
CA TRP A 211 10.92 -4.87 -17.23
C TRP A 211 10.09 -5.11 -15.95
N PRO A 212 10.29 -4.28 -14.91
CA PRO A 212 9.54 -4.42 -13.66
C PRO A 212 8.05 -4.17 -13.92
N THR A 213 7.21 -4.89 -13.19
CA THR A 213 5.74 -4.85 -13.31
C THR A 213 5.05 -4.46 -12.02
N ALA A 214 5.65 -4.82 -10.89
CA ALA A 214 5.22 -4.44 -9.56
C ALA A 214 6.43 -4.29 -8.64
N ILE A 215 6.29 -3.45 -7.62
CA ILE A 215 7.32 -3.18 -6.62
C ILE A 215 6.65 -2.89 -5.28
N ALA A 216 7.26 -3.36 -4.21
CA ALA A 216 6.85 -3.05 -2.84
C ALA A 216 8.08 -2.81 -1.97
N VAL A 217 7.98 -1.83 -1.06
CA VAL A 217 8.98 -1.59 -0.02
C VAL A 217 8.31 -1.66 1.35
N TRP A 218 8.96 -2.25 2.33
CA TRP A 218 8.47 -2.28 3.71
C TRP A 218 9.61 -2.23 4.72
N TRP A 219 9.29 -1.77 5.92
CA TRP A 219 10.18 -1.86 7.07
C TRP A 219 9.99 -3.21 7.75
N SER A 220 11.04 -4.03 7.80
CA SER A 220 11.02 -5.31 8.50
C SER A 220 11.16 -5.12 10.01
N ARG A 221 10.27 -5.75 10.76
CA ARG A 221 10.33 -5.80 12.23
C ARG A 221 11.34 -6.82 12.74
N SER A 222 11.70 -7.82 11.94
CA SER A 222 12.64 -8.87 12.36
C SER A 222 14.08 -8.38 12.41
N ASP A 223 14.51 -7.56 11.46
CA ASP A 223 15.90 -7.10 11.37
C ASP A 223 16.06 -5.58 11.39
N THR A 224 14.96 -4.84 11.54
CA THR A 224 14.95 -3.36 11.62
C THR A 224 15.59 -2.70 10.40
N SER A 225 15.28 -3.22 9.21
CA SER A 225 15.77 -2.70 7.93
C SER A 225 14.66 -2.57 6.90
N TYR A 226 14.94 -1.87 5.79
CA TYR A 226 14.03 -1.86 4.65
C TYR A 226 14.25 -3.07 3.75
N HIS A 227 13.13 -3.66 3.34
CA HIS A 227 13.09 -4.71 2.34
C HIS A 227 12.35 -4.25 1.11
N LEU A 228 12.71 -4.84 -0.02
CA LEU A 228 12.19 -4.49 -1.33
C LEU A 228 11.85 -5.77 -2.08
N ALA A 229 10.67 -5.83 -2.67
CA ALA A 229 10.28 -6.88 -3.60
C ALA A 229 10.02 -6.26 -4.97
N ILE A 230 10.57 -6.87 -6.02
CA ILE A 230 10.38 -6.44 -7.41
C ILE A 230 9.97 -7.64 -8.25
N ALA A 231 8.79 -7.56 -8.85
CA ALA A 231 8.34 -8.51 -9.85
C ALA A 231 8.73 -8.03 -11.25
N ASN A 232 9.47 -8.86 -11.96
CA ASN A 232 9.84 -8.62 -13.35
C ASN A 232 8.86 -9.31 -14.29
N SER A 233 8.89 -8.95 -15.57
CA SER A 233 8.17 -9.69 -16.62
C SER A 233 9.16 -10.26 -17.60
N ASN A 234 8.97 -11.51 -18.04
CA ASN A 234 9.69 -12.07 -19.18
C ASN A 234 8.87 -11.97 -20.49
N ALA A 235 7.72 -11.27 -20.46
CA ALA A 235 6.78 -11.19 -21.60
C ALA A 235 7.41 -10.69 -22.91
N LYS A 236 8.46 -9.87 -22.81
CA LYS A 236 9.18 -9.33 -23.96
C LYS A 236 10.23 -10.31 -24.51
N ASP A 237 10.68 -11.28 -23.71
CA ASP A 237 11.61 -12.35 -24.14
C ASP A 237 10.86 -13.61 -24.64
N SER A 238 9.64 -13.87 -24.15
CA SER A 238 8.82 -15.01 -24.58
C SER A 238 7.35 -14.62 -24.69
N THR A 239 6.77 -14.81 -25.87
CA THR A 239 5.35 -14.56 -26.13
C THR A 239 4.45 -15.72 -25.68
N GLN A 240 5.02 -16.89 -25.38
CA GLN A 240 4.27 -18.10 -25.04
C GLN A 240 4.20 -18.37 -23.54
N SER A 241 5.12 -17.81 -22.75
CA SER A 241 5.16 -17.98 -21.30
C SER A 241 5.30 -16.64 -20.61
N PHE A 242 4.38 -16.36 -19.69
CA PHE A 242 4.46 -15.23 -18.77
C PHE A 242 5.11 -15.60 -17.44
N LYS A 243 5.75 -16.78 -17.37
CA LYS A 243 6.59 -17.15 -16.23
C LYS A 243 7.67 -16.09 -16.04
N SER A 244 7.69 -15.51 -14.85
CA SER A 244 8.57 -14.43 -14.43
C SER A 244 9.14 -14.72 -13.05
N ASN A 245 9.93 -13.80 -12.50
CA ASN A 245 10.48 -13.93 -11.17
C ASN A 245 10.18 -12.67 -10.35
N THR A 246 9.96 -12.88 -9.05
CA THR A 246 9.95 -11.82 -8.04
C THR A 246 11.20 -11.95 -7.21
N SER A 247 12.04 -10.93 -7.22
CA SER A 247 13.26 -10.85 -6.42
C SER A 247 13.00 -10.07 -5.15
N VAL A 248 13.59 -10.52 -4.04
CA VAL A 248 13.51 -9.85 -2.73
C VAL A 248 14.90 -9.41 -2.30
N TYR A 249 14.98 -8.19 -1.82
CA TYR A 249 16.20 -7.49 -1.48
C TYR A 249 16.14 -6.93 -0.06
N HIS A 250 17.31 -6.83 0.56
CA HIS A 250 17.53 -6.25 1.87
C HIS A 250 18.36 -4.97 1.72
N TRP A 251 17.96 -3.89 2.39
CA TRP A 251 18.67 -2.62 2.37
C TRP A 251 19.96 -2.67 3.19
N LYS A 252 21.10 -2.41 2.55
CA LYS A 252 22.44 -2.34 3.14
C LYS A 252 22.90 -0.88 3.25
N GLN A 253 22.03 0.01 3.76
CA GLN A 253 22.22 1.46 3.98
C GLN A 253 22.44 2.32 2.73
N THR A 254 23.16 1.81 1.74
CA THR A 254 23.47 2.52 0.50
C THR A 254 22.98 1.77 -0.73
N TYR A 255 22.74 0.46 -0.61
CA TYR A 255 22.32 -0.38 -1.72
C TYR A 255 21.34 -1.48 -1.29
N PHE A 256 20.59 -2.04 -2.23
CA PHE A 256 19.77 -3.23 -2.03
C PHE A 256 20.55 -4.48 -2.44
N ASP A 257 20.67 -5.44 -1.51
CA ASP A 257 21.28 -6.74 -1.76
C ASP A 257 20.22 -7.82 -1.93
N ARG A 258 20.28 -8.59 -3.01
CA ARG A 258 19.26 -9.60 -3.31
C ARG A 258 19.53 -10.85 -2.49
N TYR A 259 18.57 -11.29 -1.68
CA TYR A 259 18.71 -12.48 -0.86
C TYR A 259 17.73 -13.61 -1.21
N SER A 260 16.65 -13.31 -1.95
CA SER A 260 15.69 -14.32 -2.38
C SER A 260 15.13 -14.01 -3.76
N GLU A 261 14.69 -15.06 -4.44
CA GLU A 261 14.03 -14.99 -5.74
C GLU A 261 13.05 -16.15 -5.86
N MET A 262 11.84 -15.88 -6.36
CA MET A 262 10.80 -16.86 -6.54
C MET A 262 10.18 -16.79 -7.94
N THR A 263 9.73 -17.93 -8.45
CA THR A 263 8.97 -17.99 -9.70
C THR A 263 7.59 -17.38 -9.47
N THR A 264 7.16 -16.52 -10.39
CA THR A 264 5.85 -15.85 -10.40
C THR A 264 5.34 -15.76 -11.84
N TYR A 265 4.17 -15.15 -12.05
CA TYR A 265 3.49 -15.14 -13.34
C TYR A 265 2.87 -13.77 -13.64
N TYR A 266 3.67 -12.92 -14.28
CA TYR A 266 3.32 -11.56 -14.70
C TYR A 266 2.51 -10.80 -13.64
N VAL A 267 3.18 -10.58 -12.51
CA VAL A 267 2.60 -9.99 -11.31
C VAL A 267 2.02 -8.60 -11.59
N LYS A 268 0.84 -8.33 -11.04
CA LYS A 268 0.20 -7.01 -11.11
C LYS A 268 0.44 -6.15 -9.89
N ASP A 269 0.61 -6.77 -8.74
CA ASP A 269 0.85 -6.05 -7.49
C ASP A 269 1.56 -6.93 -6.48
N ILE A 270 2.28 -6.27 -5.56
CA ILE A 270 2.91 -6.90 -4.40
C ILE A 270 2.48 -6.11 -3.17
N CYS A 271 1.98 -6.79 -2.15
CA CYS A 271 1.52 -6.14 -0.93
C CYS A 271 2.18 -6.78 0.30
N PRO A 272 3.05 -6.07 1.03
CA PRO A 272 3.61 -6.52 2.28
C PRO A 272 2.58 -6.36 3.41
N PHE A 273 2.50 -7.33 4.30
CA PHE A 273 1.64 -7.29 5.47
C PHE A 273 2.21 -8.17 6.60
N ASN A 274 1.65 -8.02 7.80
CA ASN A 274 2.05 -8.81 8.96
C ASN A 274 0.86 -9.54 9.55
N ILE A 275 1.09 -10.78 9.99
CA ILE A 275 0.15 -11.51 10.86
C ILE A 275 0.92 -11.84 12.15
N HIS A 276 0.51 -11.24 13.26
CA HIS A 276 1.26 -11.25 14.52
C HIS A 276 2.71 -10.72 14.34
N SER A 277 3.71 -11.54 14.67
CA SER A 277 5.14 -11.23 14.52
C SER A 277 5.72 -11.64 13.17
N ASN A 278 4.93 -12.31 12.32
CA ASN A 278 5.41 -12.87 11.06
C ASN A 278 5.14 -11.88 9.92
N GLU A 279 6.08 -11.80 9.00
CA GLU A 279 6.07 -10.88 7.87
C GLU A 279 5.81 -11.64 6.58
N PHE A 280 4.88 -11.13 5.78
CA PHE A 280 4.44 -11.76 4.56
C PHE A 280 4.40 -10.76 3.41
N ILE A 281 4.53 -11.28 2.20
CA ILE A 281 4.14 -10.56 0.98
C ILE A 281 3.05 -11.35 0.26
N ALA A 282 2.01 -10.65 -0.18
CA ALA A 282 1.04 -11.16 -1.14
C ALA A 282 1.47 -10.76 -2.55
N VAL A 283 1.54 -11.73 -3.45
CA VAL A 283 1.93 -11.55 -4.85
C VAL A 283 0.73 -11.86 -5.74
N ALA A 284 0.20 -10.83 -6.41
CA ALA A 284 -0.95 -10.96 -7.29
C ALA A 284 -0.52 -11.37 -8.70
N ASN A 285 -0.41 -12.68 -8.94
CA ASN A 285 -0.17 -13.24 -10.27
C ASN A 285 -1.37 -12.96 -11.20
N TYR A 286 -1.11 -12.52 -12.43
CA TYR A 286 -2.20 -12.17 -13.38
C TYR A 286 -2.37 -13.19 -14.51
N LYS A 287 -1.27 -13.71 -15.07
CA LYS A 287 -1.35 -14.72 -16.13
C LYS A 287 -0.06 -15.48 -16.31
N ALA A 288 -0.17 -16.76 -16.66
CA ALA A 288 0.95 -17.66 -16.94
C ALA A 288 1.23 -17.81 -18.44
N GLY A 289 0.28 -17.43 -19.29
CA GLY A 289 0.37 -17.45 -20.76
C GLY A 289 -0.74 -16.61 -21.41
N PRO A 290 -0.74 -16.43 -22.75
CA PRO A 290 -1.69 -15.58 -23.49
C PRO A 290 -3.16 -15.77 -23.13
N ASN A 291 -3.57 -17.01 -22.85
CA ASN A 291 -4.94 -17.37 -22.52
C ASN A 291 -5.05 -18.07 -21.14
N GLN A 292 -4.05 -17.91 -20.27
CA GLN A 292 -4.00 -18.53 -18.95
C GLN A 292 -4.03 -17.46 -17.87
N MET A 293 -5.22 -16.90 -17.60
CA MET A 293 -5.45 -15.85 -16.59
C MET A 293 -5.80 -16.41 -15.21
N ALA A 294 -6.22 -17.67 -15.12
CA ALA A 294 -6.45 -18.36 -13.85
C ALA A 294 -5.10 -18.81 -13.27
N VAL A 295 -4.42 -17.89 -12.58
CA VAL A 295 -3.18 -18.17 -11.87
C VAL A 295 -3.38 -17.83 -10.40
N GLU A 296 -2.94 -18.72 -9.54
CA GLU A 296 -3.03 -18.53 -8.09
C GLU A 296 -2.10 -17.40 -7.66
N SER A 297 -2.60 -16.54 -6.77
CA SER A 297 -1.77 -15.56 -6.07
C SER A 297 -1.00 -16.27 -4.95
N GLU A 298 0.19 -15.76 -4.64
CA GLU A 298 1.09 -16.40 -3.69
C GLU A 298 1.20 -15.58 -2.41
N LEU A 299 1.29 -16.28 -1.27
CA LEU A 299 1.66 -15.70 0.02
C LEU A 299 3.03 -16.23 0.40
N ILE A 300 3.98 -15.33 0.61
CA ILE A 300 5.36 -15.71 0.95
C ILE A 300 5.70 -15.20 2.35
N ASP A 301 6.17 -16.12 3.19
CA ASP A 301 6.81 -15.84 4.48
C ASP A 301 8.21 -15.30 4.21
N THR A 302 8.48 -14.03 4.55
CA THR A 302 9.73 -13.37 4.18
C THR A 302 10.90 -13.72 5.12
N GLN A 303 10.66 -14.56 6.14
CA GLN A 303 11.64 -14.96 7.14
C GLN A 303 12.24 -16.36 6.90
N LYS A 304 11.79 -17.08 5.87
CA LYS A 304 12.28 -18.43 5.51
C LYS A 304 12.96 -18.44 4.15
#